data_AF-A0AAD9M8J8-F1
#
_entry.id   AF-A0AAD9M8J8-F1
#
_cell.length_a   1.000
_cell.length_b   1.000
_cell.length_c   1.000
_cell.angle_alpha   90.00
_cell.angle_beta   90.00
_cell.angle_gamma   90.00
#
_symmetry.space_group_name_H-M   'P 1'
#
loop_
_entity.id
_entity.type
_entity.pdbx_description
1 polymer ?
#
loop_
_entity_poly.entity_id
_entity_poly.type
_entity_poly.pdbx_seq_one_letter_code
_entity_poly.pdbx_strand_id
1 'polypeptide(L)'
;MRFSRIFRHRFHWTSGTRIDGVAADDRRSRSLSKRTTAPWDCPLPAGAWERMKRGYRPESMDDRWVVSFTGEDKVVFARSWTGAPIVEIQVAAGDHPRIVAVAWEGDGSVWVGGSEQSAKELVVQLYGWMV
;
A
#
# COMPACT_ATOMS: atom_id res chain seq x y z
N MET A 1 -22.55 21.53 -24.21
CA MET A 1 -23.61 21.45 -23.18
C MET A 1 -23.20 20.43 -22.12
N ARG A 2 -23.13 20.89 -20.86
CA ARG A 2 -23.18 20.19 -19.55
C ARG A 2 -22.35 18.91 -19.28
N PHE A 3 -21.32 19.10 -18.47
CA PHE A 3 -20.71 18.13 -17.54
C PHE A 3 -21.73 17.60 -16.51
N SER A 4 -21.58 16.35 -16.05
CA SER A 4 -21.59 15.92 -14.63
C SER A 4 -21.99 14.44 -14.46
N ARG A 5 -21.12 13.64 -13.83
CA ARG A 5 -21.55 12.64 -12.83
C ARG A 5 -20.57 12.69 -11.66
N ILE A 6 -20.95 13.48 -10.66
CA ILE A 6 -20.31 13.55 -9.36
C ILE A 6 -20.98 12.47 -8.51
N PHE A 7 -20.26 11.38 -8.21
CA PHE A 7 -20.70 10.43 -7.19
C PHE A 7 -20.35 10.99 -5.81
N ARG A 8 -21.34 11.55 -5.12
CA ARG A 8 -21.25 11.87 -3.68
C ARG A 8 -21.58 10.61 -2.89
N HIS A 9 -20.59 9.97 -2.29
CA HIS A 9 -20.85 9.14 -1.11
C HIS A 9 -20.64 9.97 0.15
N ARG A 10 -21.75 10.33 0.78
CA ARG A 10 -21.82 10.94 2.11
C ARG A 10 -21.60 9.82 3.12
N PHE A 11 -20.42 9.77 3.74
CA PHE A 11 -20.22 8.95 4.94
C PHE A 11 -20.61 9.78 6.16
N HIS A 12 -21.62 9.29 6.88
CA HIS A 12 -22.13 9.85 8.11
C HIS A 12 -21.54 9.00 9.25
N TRP A 13 -20.75 9.61 10.13
CA TRP A 13 -20.21 8.94 11.32
C TRP A 13 -21.18 9.18 12.48
N THR A 14 -21.78 8.12 13.02
CA THR A 14 -22.54 8.19 14.28
C THR A 14 -21.92 7.27 15.30
N SER A 15 -21.50 7.86 16.41
CA SER A 15 -20.94 7.22 17.59
C SER A 15 -21.94 6.26 18.24
N GLY A 16 -21.45 5.06 18.58
CA GLY A 16 -21.92 4.24 19.69
C GLY A 16 -23.25 3.52 19.52
N THR A 17 -23.22 2.24 19.15
CA THR A 17 -24.06 1.16 19.73
C THR A 17 -23.42 -0.19 19.39
N ARG A 18 -23.31 -1.04 20.41
CA ARG A 18 -22.82 -2.41 20.41
C ARG A 18 -23.47 -3.25 19.30
N ILE A 19 -22.67 -3.82 18.39
CA ILE A 19 -23.11 -4.85 17.44
C ILE A 19 -22.31 -6.12 17.68
N ASP A 20 -22.98 -7.09 18.28
CA ASP A 20 -22.65 -8.50 18.21
C ASP A 20 -22.97 -8.96 16.76
N GLY A 21 -21.99 -9.55 16.07
CA GLY A 21 -22.20 -10.28 14.82
C GLY A 21 -22.40 -9.47 13.53
N VAL A 22 -21.35 -8.81 13.03
CA VAL A 22 -21.16 -8.59 11.58
C VAL A 22 -19.72 -8.92 11.18
N ALA A 23 -19.60 -10.10 10.58
CA ALA A 23 -18.69 -10.50 9.50
C ALA A 23 -17.23 -10.00 9.56
N ALA A 24 -16.36 -10.93 9.98
CA ALA A 24 -15.04 -11.20 9.39
C ALA A 24 -14.33 -10.01 8.72
N ASP A 25 -13.45 -9.38 9.50
CA ASP A 25 -12.19 -8.76 9.07
C ASP A 25 -11.83 -9.17 7.63
N ASP A 26 -12.06 -8.23 6.71
CA ASP A 26 -11.90 -8.36 5.27
C ASP A 26 -10.43 -8.59 4.91
N ARG A 27 -9.89 -9.77 5.21
CA ARG A 27 -8.54 -10.17 4.82
C ARG A 27 -8.38 -10.34 3.30
N ARG A 28 -9.45 -10.14 2.52
CA ARG A 28 -9.38 -10.08 1.05
C ARG A 28 -8.82 -8.76 0.53
N SER A 29 -8.87 -7.65 1.28
CA SER A 29 -8.42 -6.33 0.79
C SER A 29 -6.92 -6.05 0.90
N ARG A 30 -6.07 -7.04 1.24
CA ARG A 30 -4.60 -6.85 1.28
C ARG A 30 -3.84 -7.49 0.13
N SER A 31 -4.53 -8.14 -0.81
CA SER A 31 -3.89 -8.79 -1.96
C SER A 31 -4.09 -7.96 -3.22
N LEU A 32 -3.05 -7.91 -4.06
CA LEU A 32 -3.11 -7.32 -5.39
C LEU A 32 -4.13 -8.12 -6.23
N SER A 33 -5.09 -7.44 -6.82
CA SER A 33 -6.16 -8.05 -7.62
C SER A 33 -5.60 -8.67 -8.90
N LYS A 34 -4.65 -7.99 -9.55
CA LYS A 34 -3.88 -8.52 -10.68
C LYS A 34 -2.39 -8.38 -10.39
N ARG A 35 -1.85 -9.33 -9.64
CA ARG A 35 -0.44 -9.34 -9.23
C ARG A 35 0.50 -9.58 -10.41
N THR A 36 1.37 -8.61 -10.67
CA THR A 36 2.57 -8.80 -11.51
C THR A 36 3.80 -8.67 -10.61
N THR A 37 4.84 -9.48 -10.83
CA THR A 37 6.04 -9.45 -9.99
C THR A 37 7.32 -9.45 -10.82
N ALA A 38 8.36 -8.81 -10.31
CA ALA A 38 9.70 -8.81 -10.88
C ALA A 38 10.76 -8.92 -9.77
N PRO A 39 11.90 -9.59 -10.03
CA PRO A 39 13.04 -9.52 -9.14
C PRO A 39 13.57 -8.08 -9.11
N TRP A 40 13.99 -7.63 -7.93
CA TRP A 40 14.58 -6.31 -7.79
C TRP A 40 15.64 -6.33 -6.71
N ASP A 41 16.89 -6.21 -7.13
CA ASP A 41 18.05 -6.20 -6.26
C ASP A 41 18.37 -4.75 -5.82
N CYS A 42 17.70 -4.26 -4.78
CA CYS A 42 17.82 -2.86 -4.35
C CYS A 42 18.26 -2.75 -2.88
N PRO A 43 19.46 -2.22 -2.58
CA PRO A 43 19.88 -2.00 -1.20
C PRO A 43 19.01 -0.93 -0.55
N LEU A 44 18.57 -1.19 0.69
CA LEU A 44 17.82 -0.20 1.46
C LEU A 44 18.77 0.75 2.21
N PRO A 45 18.47 2.06 2.29
CA PRO A 45 19.26 2.97 3.10
C PRO A 45 19.11 2.65 4.60
N ALA A 46 20.09 3.11 5.39
CA ALA A 46 20.14 2.82 6.82
C ALA A 46 18.85 3.23 7.55
N GLY A 47 18.26 2.28 8.28
CA GLY A 47 17.04 2.47 9.05
C GLY A 47 15.74 2.54 8.22
N ALA A 48 15.79 2.48 6.88
CA ALA A 48 14.57 2.42 6.07
C ALA A 48 13.77 1.13 6.33
N TRP A 49 14.47 0.01 6.50
CA TRP A 49 13.81 -1.25 6.84
C TRP A 49 13.09 -1.21 8.18
N GLU A 50 13.73 -0.68 9.22
CA GLU A 50 13.12 -0.51 10.55
C GLU A 50 11.90 0.42 10.51
N ARG A 51 11.93 1.47 9.69
CA ARG A 51 10.80 2.37 9.48
C ARG A 51 9.63 1.66 8.79
N MET A 52 9.91 0.93 7.70
CA MET A 52 8.87 0.18 6.99
C MET A 52 8.22 -0.90 7.88
N LYS A 53 8.99 -1.55 8.77
CA LYS A 53 8.45 -2.48 9.78
C LYS A 53 7.50 -1.81 10.77
N ARG A 54 7.75 -0.56 11.16
CA ARG A 54 6.81 0.22 11.99
C ARG A 54 5.52 0.55 11.24
N GLY A 55 5.56 0.51 9.91
CA GLY A 55 4.46 0.88 9.04
C GLY A 55 4.21 2.39 9.08
N TYR A 56 3.23 2.82 8.29
CA TYR A 56 2.77 4.20 8.26
C TYR A 56 1.26 4.21 8.08
N ARG A 57 0.56 4.84 9.02
CA ARG A 57 -0.87 5.07 8.93
C ARG A 57 -1.13 6.57 8.85
N PRO A 58 -1.68 7.05 7.74
CA PRO A 58 -1.99 8.46 7.56
C PRO A 58 -3.10 8.91 8.51
N GLU A 59 -2.98 10.13 9.03
CA GLU A 59 -3.99 10.76 9.89
C GLU A 59 -5.05 11.51 9.06
N SER A 60 -4.70 11.90 7.84
CA SER A 60 -5.57 12.65 6.91
C SER A 60 -5.54 12.06 5.51
N MET A 61 -6.56 12.38 4.70
CA MET A 61 -6.66 11.95 3.30
C MET A 61 -5.59 12.58 2.39
N ASP A 62 -4.92 13.64 2.83
CA ASP A 62 -3.80 14.25 2.09
C ASP A 62 -2.60 13.30 1.99
N ASP A 63 -2.41 12.49 3.04
CA ASP A 63 -1.43 11.43 3.07
C ASP A 63 -1.97 10.21 2.31
N ARG A 64 -1.53 10.10 1.06
CA ARG A 64 -2.15 9.23 0.06
C ARG A 64 -1.88 7.74 0.23
N TRP A 65 -1.05 7.37 1.20
CA TRP A 65 -0.46 6.05 1.30
C TRP A 65 -0.53 5.48 2.71
N VAL A 66 -0.82 4.20 2.79
CA VAL A 66 -0.70 3.35 3.98
C VAL A 66 0.43 2.38 3.71
N VAL A 67 1.31 2.20 4.68
CA VAL A 67 2.40 1.22 4.61
C VAL A 67 2.24 0.21 5.72
N SER A 68 2.15 -1.06 5.35
CA SER A 68 1.86 -2.15 6.28
C SER A 68 2.91 -3.24 6.14
N PHE A 69 3.59 -3.56 7.25
CA PHE A 69 4.40 -4.75 7.34
C PHE A 69 3.49 -5.96 7.56
N THR A 70 3.59 -6.97 6.69
CA THR A 70 2.69 -8.14 6.72
C THR A 70 3.32 -9.36 7.40
N GLY A 71 4.53 -9.24 7.94
CA GLY A 71 5.35 -10.38 8.34
C GLY A 71 6.11 -10.99 7.16
N GLU A 72 6.97 -11.97 7.43
CA GLU A 72 7.82 -12.63 6.43
C GLU A 72 8.67 -11.67 5.57
N ASP A 73 9.14 -10.57 6.17
CA ASP A 73 9.92 -9.55 5.48
C ASP A 73 9.21 -8.90 4.26
N LYS A 74 7.87 -8.87 4.28
CA LYS A 74 7.03 -8.24 3.25
C LYS A 74 6.43 -6.93 3.73
N VAL A 75 6.35 -5.97 2.82
CA VAL A 75 5.72 -4.66 3.04
C VAL A 75 4.76 -4.35 1.90
N VAL A 76 3.56 -3.92 2.26
CA VAL A 76 2.50 -3.54 1.32
C VAL A 76 2.25 -2.03 1.41
N PHE A 77 2.20 -1.41 0.24
CA PHE A 77 1.83 -0.01 0.04
C PHE A 77 0.44 0.06 -0.57
N ALA A 78 -0.49 0.70 0.13
CA ALA A 78 -1.89 0.82 -0.26
C ALA A 78 -2.34 2.28 -0.29
N ARG A 79 -3.40 2.58 -1.06
CA ARG A 79 -4.02 3.90 -1.02
C ARG A 79 -4.79 4.11 0.27
N SER A 80 -4.64 5.28 0.90
CA SER A 80 -5.26 5.57 2.19
C SER A 80 -6.79 5.62 2.18
N TRP A 81 -7.39 6.05 1.06
CA TRP A 81 -8.84 6.25 0.94
C TRP A 81 -9.61 5.05 0.38
N THR A 82 -8.94 4.11 -0.29
CA THR A 82 -9.56 2.85 -0.74
C THR A 82 -9.08 1.62 0.01
N GLY A 83 -7.93 1.71 0.69
CA GLY A 83 -7.22 0.56 1.22
C GLY A 83 -6.65 -0.38 0.14
N ALA A 84 -6.77 -0.04 -1.14
CA ALA A 84 -6.37 -0.93 -2.22
C ALA A 84 -4.84 -1.04 -2.27
N PRO A 85 -4.26 -2.25 -2.21
CA PRO A 85 -2.83 -2.45 -2.34
C PRO A 85 -2.41 -2.13 -3.77
N ILE A 86 -1.29 -1.40 -3.90
CA ILE A 86 -0.76 -0.96 -5.19
C ILE A 86 0.58 -1.62 -5.45
N VAL A 87 1.44 -1.67 -4.43
CA VAL A 87 2.75 -2.31 -4.51
C VAL A 87 3.00 -3.13 -3.24
N GLU A 88 3.67 -4.25 -3.41
CA GLU A 88 4.22 -5.08 -2.35
C GLU A 88 5.71 -5.28 -2.63
N ILE A 89 6.54 -5.27 -1.59
CA ILE A 89 7.95 -5.63 -1.70
C ILE A 89 8.27 -6.79 -0.78
N GLN A 90 9.19 -7.64 -1.24
CA GLN A 90 9.88 -8.62 -0.42
C GLN A 90 11.26 -8.07 -0.11
N VAL A 91 11.63 -8.08 1.17
CA VAL A 91 12.94 -7.70 1.65
C VAL A 91 13.66 -8.97 2.11
N ALA A 92 14.96 -9.06 1.82
CA ALA A 92 15.84 -9.97 2.55
C ALA A 92 16.39 -9.20 3.74
N ALA A 93 15.91 -9.53 4.94
CA ALA A 93 16.39 -8.95 6.19
C ALA A 93 17.78 -9.50 6.55
N GLY A 94 18.61 -8.66 7.17
CA GLY A 94 19.99 -8.97 7.56
C GLY A 94 20.75 -7.69 7.90
N ASP A 95 22.07 -7.78 8.06
CA ASP A 95 22.93 -6.61 8.32
C ASP A 95 22.85 -5.55 7.20
N HIS A 96 22.59 -6.00 5.98
CA HIS A 96 22.40 -5.16 4.80
C HIS A 96 21.04 -5.46 4.16
N PRO A 97 19.94 -4.92 4.70
CA PRO A 97 18.61 -5.21 4.20
C PRO A 97 18.47 -4.72 2.76
N ARG A 98 17.81 -5.53 1.93
CA ARG A 98 17.61 -5.23 0.52
C ARG A 98 16.27 -5.72 0.03
N ILE A 99 15.66 -4.96 -0.86
CA ILE A 99 14.53 -5.44 -1.64
C ILE A 99 15.09 -6.55 -2.54
N VAL A 100 14.34 -7.65 -2.66
CA VAL A 100 14.66 -8.79 -3.54
C VAL A 100 13.59 -9.02 -4.59
N ALA A 101 12.36 -8.58 -4.34
CA ALA A 101 11.27 -8.61 -5.31
C ALA A 101 10.30 -7.46 -5.08
N VAL A 102 9.66 -7.05 -6.17
CA VAL A 102 8.53 -6.13 -6.16
C VAL A 102 7.35 -6.79 -6.86
N ALA A 103 6.16 -6.63 -6.30
CA ALA A 103 4.91 -6.98 -6.92
C ALA A 103 4.01 -5.75 -6.99
N TRP A 104 3.23 -5.60 -8.05
CA TRP A 104 2.36 -4.45 -8.24
C TRP A 104 1.02 -4.82 -8.85
N GLU A 105 0.08 -3.88 -8.71
CA GLU A 105 -1.25 -3.97 -9.28
C GLU A 105 -1.21 -3.75 -10.79
N GLY A 106 -1.56 -4.78 -11.55
CA GLY A 106 -1.61 -4.74 -13.01
C GLY A 106 -2.99 -4.33 -13.55
N ASP A 107 -3.99 -4.14 -12.68
CA ASP A 107 -5.29 -3.60 -13.08
C ASP A 107 -5.23 -2.08 -13.23
N GLY A 108 -5.33 -1.62 -14.48
CA GLY A 108 -5.27 -0.19 -14.82
C GLY A 108 -6.42 0.65 -14.24
N SER A 109 -7.52 0.03 -13.80
CA SER A 109 -8.63 0.73 -13.14
C SER A 109 -8.31 1.02 -11.67
N VAL A 110 -7.48 0.20 -11.04
CA VAL A 110 -6.99 0.41 -9.67
C VAL A 110 -5.73 1.29 -9.67
N TRP A 111 -4.79 1.04 -10.59
CA TRP A 111 -3.54 1.80 -10.69
C TRP A 111 -3.08 2.00 -12.13
N VAL A 112 -3.07 3.26 -12.56
CA VAL A 112 -2.62 3.67 -13.90
C VAL A 112 -1.12 3.43 -14.12
N GLY A 113 -0.32 3.33 -13.05
CA GLY A 113 1.13 3.16 -13.15
C GLY A 113 1.57 1.83 -13.75
N GLY A 114 0.79 0.75 -13.50
CA GLY A 114 0.72 -0.55 -14.19
C GLY A 114 1.99 -1.27 -14.63
N SER A 115 3.18 -0.78 -14.28
CA SER A 115 4.47 -1.18 -14.84
C SER A 115 5.52 -1.30 -13.75
N GLU A 116 6.54 -2.10 -14.05
CA GLU A 116 7.65 -2.36 -13.14
C GLU A 116 8.38 -1.07 -12.73
N GLN A 117 8.69 -0.20 -13.70
CA GLN A 117 9.42 1.05 -13.44
C GLN A 117 8.64 1.96 -12.50
N SER A 118 7.35 2.19 -12.77
CA SER A 118 6.48 2.97 -11.90
C SER A 118 6.37 2.37 -10.49
N ALA A 119 6.42 1.05 -10.36
CA ALA A 119 6.32 0.38 -9.06
C ALA A 119 7.59 0.61 -8.24
N LYS A 120 8.75 0.48 -8.89
CA LYS A 120 10.06 0.74 -8.27
C LYS A 120 10.18 2.21 -7.85
N GLU A 121 9.85 3.15 -8.74
CA GLU A 121 9.87 4.59 -8.44
C GLU A 121 8.96 4.94 -7.28
N LEU A 122 7.76 4.36 -7.22
CA LEU A 122 6.84 4.57 -6.11
C LEU A 122 7.45 4.09 -4.79
N VAL A 123 8.03 2.89 -4.75
CA VAL A 123 8.66 2.36 -3.54
C VAL A 123 9.79 3.27 -3.09
N VAL A 124 10.66 3.70 -4.01
CA VAL A 124 11.76 4.62 -3.73
C VAL A 124 11.27 5.94 -3.15
N GLN A 125 10.23 6.51 -3.74
CA GLN A 125 9.61 7.73 -3.25
C GLN A 125 9.06 7.54 -1.83
N LEU A 126 8.37 6.43 -1.56
CA LEU A 126 7.68 6.20 -0.29
C LEU A 126 8.64 5.94 0.87
N TYR A 127 9.64 5.06 0.72
CA TYR A 127 10.64 4.91 1.79
C TYR A 127 11.55 6.14 1.89
N GLY A 128 11.69 6.92 0.81
CA GLY A 128 12.41 8.20 0.79
C GLY A 128 11.68 9.35 1.47
N TRP A 129 10.37 9.23 1.76
CA TRP A 129 9.61 10.20 2.56
C TRP A 129 9.57 9.86 4.04
N MET A 130 9.89 8.61 4.41
CA MET A 130 9.88 8.15 5.80
C MET A 130 11.13 8.58 6.60
N VAL A 131 11.93 9.53 6.10
CA VAL A 131 13.21 9.97 6.70
C VAL A 131 13.01 10.76 7.98
#